data_AF-A0A5S9M2Q3-F1
#
_entry.id   AF-A0A5S9M2Q3-F1
#
_cell.length_a   1.000
_cell.length_b   1.000
_cell.length_c   1.000
_cell.angle_alpha   90.00
_cell.angle_beta   90.00
_cell.angle_gamma   90.00
#
_symmetry.space_group_name_H-M   'P 1'
#
loop_
_entity.id
_entity.type
_entity.pdbx_description
1 polymer ?
#
loop_
_entity_poly.entity_id
_entity_poly.type
_entity_poly.pdbx_seq_one_letter_code
_entity_poly.pdbx_strand_id
1 'polypeptide(L)'
;MHIDIHRHSDTSLSNQIYFSIIDHIQSGLLQQGEKLPTVRDLAKQLNVSLVTAAKAYTRLKDDGYLTTVQGKGTFVNEQQEQAETPVPSSTSFDWQLSIPDYLPRSQFAQYHYVEEAINLSSSMIDPGLLPNRYLEKKNAACTSQTSSNHVEVWRNTR
;
A
#
# COMPACT_ATOMS: atom_id res chain seq x y z
N MET A 1 4.96 2.63 34.21
CA MET A 1 5.40 2.79 32.81
C MET A 1 6.90 2.49 32.74
N HIS A 2 7.30 1.52 31.92
CA HIS A 2 8.70 1.21 31.61
C HIS A 2 8.93 1.52 30.13
N ILE A 3 9.98 2.27 29.81
CA ILE A 3 10.30 2.70 28.44
C ILE A 3 11.78 2.40 28.23
N ASP A 4 12.08 1.58 27.23
CA ASP A 4 13.45 1.26 26.83
C ASP A 4 13.99 2.33 25.87
N ILE A 5 15.19 2.84 26.16
CA ILE A 5 15.82 3.93 25.39
C ILE A 5 17.14 3.45 24.81
N HIS A 6 17.26 3.51 23.48
CA HIS A 6 18.45 3.10 22.73
C HIS A 6 19.27 4.31 22.28
N ARG A 7 20.39 4.60 22.97
CA ARG A 7 21.22 5.78 22.69
C ARG A 7 22.03 5.69 21.40
N HIS A 8 22.27 4.49 20.89
CA HIS A 8 23.09 4.22 19.71
C HIS A 8 22.28 3.97 18.44
N SER A 9 20.96 4.21 18.47
CA SER A 9 20.12 4.09 17.27
C SER A 9 20.16 5.36 16.43
N ASP A 10 19.85 5.26 15.14
CA ASP A 10 19.69 6.41 14.24
C ASP A 10 18.52 7.34 14.62
N THR A 11 17.61 6.87 15.48
CA THR A 11 16.45 7.66 15.92
C THR A 11 16.80 8.55 17.11
N SER A 12 16.43 9.83 17.03
CA SER A 12 16.58 10.79 18.14
C SER A 12 15.85 10.33 19.41
N LEU A 13 16.46 10.56 20.59
CA LEU A 13 15.89 10.24 21.90
C LEU A 13 14.49 10.84 22.12
N SER A 14 14.23 12.06 21.64
CA SER A 14 12.90 12.66 21.75
C SER A 14 11.84 11.90 20.96
N ASN A 15 12.23 11.35 19.80
CA ASN A 15 11.33 10.55 18.97
C ASN A 15 11.09 9.17 19.59
N GLN A 16 12.11 8.55 20.18
CA GLN A 16 11.95 7.27 20.88
C GLN A 16 10.95 7.40 22.04
N ILE A 17 11.06 8.44 22.86
CA ILE A 17 10.12 8.72 23.96
C ILE A 17 8.70 8.95 23.42
N TYR A 18 8.60 9.73 22.34
CA TYR A 18 7.32 10.01 21.68
C TYR A 18 6.64 8.72 21.20
N PHE A 19 7.34 7.87 20.43
CA PHE A 19 6.78 6.64 19.91
C PHE A 19 6.44 5.64 21.00
N SER A 20 7.27 5.51 22.04
CA SER A 20 6.96 4.60 23.14
C SER A 20 5.71 5.04 23.91
N ILE A 21 5.50 6.34 24.14
CA ILE A 21 4.27 6.81 24.80
C ILE A 21 3.04 6.52 23.92
N ILE A 22 3.14 6.71 22.60
CA ILE A 22 2.05 6.40 21.67
C ILE A 22 1.73 4.91 21.68
N ASP A 23 2.75 4.06 21.60
CA ASP A 23 2.59 2.61 21.62
C ASP A 23 1.90 2.14 22.92
N HIS A 24 2.21 2.77 24.05
CA HIS A 24 1.54 2.49 25.33
C HIS A 24 0.08 2.96 25.36
N ILE A 25 -0.25 4.07 24.69
CA ILE A 25 -1.63 4.55 24.57
C ILE A 25 -2.41 3.61 23.63
N GLN A 26 -1.83 3.23 22.49
CA GLN A 26 -2.45 2.36 21.48
C GLN A 26 -2.65 0.93 21.97
N SER A 27 -1.69 0.39 22.73
CA SER A 27 -1.81 -0.92 23.37
C SER A 27 -2.79 -0.95 24.54
N GLY A 28 -3.33 0.20 24.95
CA GLY A 28 -4.24 0.32 26.09
C GLY A 28 -3.55 0.18 27.46
N LEU A 29 -2.22 0.16 27.50
CA LEU A 29 -1.45 0.19 28.76
C LEU A 29 -1.61 1.52 29.50
N LEU A 30 -1.80 2.61 28.75
CA LEU A 30 -2.16 3.91 29.28
C LEU A 30 -3.60 4.22 28.89
N GLN A 31 -4.48 4.35 29.88
CA GLN A 31 -5.89 4.62 29.63
C GLN A 31 -6.14 6.12 29.40
N GLN A 32 -7.22 6.40 28.68
CA GLN A 32 -7.68 7.77 28.48
C GLN A 32 -8.04 8.40 29.84
N GLY A 33 -7.69 9.67 30.02
CA GLY A 33 -7.84 10.38 31.29
C GLY A 33 -6.83 9.96 32.36
N GLU A 34 -5.93 8.99 32.10
CA GLU A 34 -4.87 8.64 33.03
C GLU A 34 -3.83 9.77 33.11
N LYS A 35 -3.33 9.99 34.33
CA LYS A 35 -2.33 11.00 34.60
C LYS A 35 -0.94 10.48 34.27
N LEU A 36 -0.27 11.12 33.32
CA LEU A 36 1.13 10.84 33.02
C LEU A 36 2.08 11.43 34.08
N PRO A 37 3.27 10.82 34.25
CA PRO A 37 4.33 11.42 35.05
C PRO A 37 4.69 12.81 34.54
N THR A 38 5.24 13.64 35.43
CA THR A 38 5.71 14.96 35.02
C THR A 38 6.92 14.84 34.10
N VAL A 39 7.15 15.86 33.26
CA VAL A 39 8.33 15.92 32.38
C VAL A 39 9.64 15.71 33.17
N ARG A 40 9.71 16.26 34.39
CA ARG A 40 10.88 16.15 35.25
C ARG A 40 11.07 14.74 35.82
N ASP A 41 9.99 14.07 36.19
CA ASP A 41 10.04 12.70 36.70
C ASP A 41 10.38 11.72 35.59
N LEU A 42 9.80 11.89 34.39
CA LEU A 42 10.13 11.06 33.25
C LEU A 42 11.62 11.23 32.86
N ALA A 43 12.11 12.47 32.83
CA ALA A 43 13.51 12.74 32.52
C ALA A 43 14.47 12.05 33.51
N LYS A 44 14.12 12.01 34.80
CA LYS A 44 14.89 11.30 35.83
C LYS A 44 14.82 9.78 35.65
N GLN A 45 13.64 9.23 35.39
CA GLN A 45 13.45 7.78 35.21
C GLN A 45 14.25 7.24 34.02
N LEU A 46 14.28 7.99 32.91
CA LEU A 46 14.97 7.59 31.68
C LEU A 46 16.42 8.08 31.61
N ASN A 47 16.86 8.86 32.59
CA ASN A 47 18.16 9.52 32.64
C ASN A 47 18.48 10.28 31.32
N VAL A 48 17.53 11.12 30.90
CA VAL A 48 17.62 11.96 29.70
C VAL A 48 17.58 13.45 30.06
N SER A 49 18.04 14.31 29.14
CA SER A 49 17.94 15.76 29.34
C SER A 49 16.48 16.20 29.44
N LEU A 50 16.21 17.14 30.35
CA LEU A 50 14.88 17.71 30.54
C LEU A 50 14.35 18.38 29.27
N VAL A 51 15.24 18.96 28.46
CA VAL A 51 14.89 19.56 27.16
C VAL A 51 14.37 18.50 26.18
N THR A 52 14.97 17.31 26.17
CA THR A 52 14.58 16.20 25.30
C THR A 52 13.21 15.63 25.69
N ALA A 53 12.98 15.43 26.99
CA ALA A 53 11.67 14.99 27.50
C ALA A 53 10.59 16.06 27.23
N ALA A 54 10.89 17.34 27.47
CA ALA A 54 9.97 18.42 27.18
C ALA A 54 9.60 18.47 25.69
N LYS A 55 10.57 18.29 24.78
CA LYS A 55 10.34 18.23 23.34
C LYS A 55 9.37 17.10 22.95
N ALA A 56 9.52 15.91 23.55
CA ALA A 56 8.60 14.80 23.32
C ALA A 56 7.17 15.11 23.80
N TYR A 57 7.03 15.69 25.00
CA TYR A 57 5.71 16.10 25.54
C TYR A 57 5.04 17.18 24.71
N THR A 58 5.79 18.19 24.27
CA THR A 58 5.26 19.24 23.39
C THR A 58 4.72 18.61 22.11
N ARG A 59 5.48 17.72 21.48
CA ARG A 59 5.03 17.03 20.26
C ARG A 59 3.77 16.18 20.50
N LEU A 60 3.71 15.42 21.58
CA LEU A 60 2.52 14.64 21.95
C LEU A 60 1.29 15.52 22.20
N LYS A 61 1.48 16.71 22.76
CA LYS A 61 0.42 17.69 22.96
C LYS A 61 -0.02 18.31 21.63
N ASP A 62 0.93 18.66 20.76
CA ASP A 62 0.65 19.24 19.45
C ASP A 62 -0.14 18.28 18.55
N ASP A 63 0.18 16.98 18.63
CA ASP A 63 -0.54 15.92 17.92
C ASP A 63 -1.86 15.51 18.61
N GLY A 64 -2.21 16.13 19.75
CA GLY A 64 -3.49 15.96 20.43
C GLY A 64 -3.60 14.72 21.34
N TYR A 65 -2.52 13.95 21.52
CA TYR A 65 -2.50 12.78 22.42
C TYR A 65 -2.60 13.17 23.89
N LEU A 66 -2.09 14.36 24.27
CA LEU A 66 -2.04 14.80 25.67
C LEU A 66 -2.75 16.12 25.88
N THR A 67 -3.46 16.22 27.00
CA THR A 67 -4.02 17.48 27.49
C THR A 67 -3.33 17.89 28.79
N THR A 68 -2.82 19.13 28.84
CA THR A 68 -2.26 19.71 30.07
C THR A 68 -3.30 20.57 30.76
N VAL A 69 -3.63 20.24 32.00
CA VAL A 69 -4.51 21.05 32.86
C VAL A 69 -3.66 21.75 33.91
N GLN A 70 -3.72 23.09 33.91
CA GLN A 70 -2.97 23.93 34.85
C GLN A 70 -3.23 23.49 36.30
N GLY A 71 -2.16 23.26 37.06
CA GLY A 71 -2.22 22.82 38.46
C GLY A 71 -2.57 21.35 38.70
N LYS A 72 -3.09 20.61 37.72
CA LYS A 72 -3.50 19.19 37.88
C LYS A 72 -2.51 18.21 37.24
N GLY A 73 -1.87 18.62 36.15
CA GLY A 73 -0.87 17.82 35.44
C GLY A 73 -1.25 17.56 33.98
N THR A 74 -0.62 16.54 33.40
CA THR A 74 -0.84 16.06 32.03
C THR A 74 -1.64 14.77 32.04
N PHE A 75 -2.68 14.72 31.20
CA PHE A 75 -3.60 13.60 31.06
C PHE A 75 -3.59 13.09 29.62
N VAL A 76 -3.74 11.79 29.43
CA VAL A 76 -3.94 11.17 28.12
C VAL A 76 -5.31 11.58 27.60
N ASN A 77 -5.37 12.09 26.37
CA ASN A 77 -6.62 12.47 25.74
C ASN A 77 -7.30 11.25 25.11
N GLU A 78 -8.63 11.27 25.06
CA GLU A 78 -9.39 10.38 24.20
C GLU A 78 -9.06 10.77 22.77
N GLN A 79 -8.32 9.91 22.05
CA GLN A 79 -8.35 10.05 20.61
C GLN A 79 -9.80 9.83 20.23
N GLN A 80 -10.43 10.86 19.66
CA GLN A 80 -11.40 10.57 18.63
C GLN A 80 -10.58 9.75 17.64
N GLU A 81 -10.79 8.43 17.63
CA GLU A 81 -10.60 7.60 16.46
C GLU A 81 -11.10 8.50 15.33
N GLN A 82 -10.18 9.15 14.64
CA GLN A 82 -10.52 9.88 13.45
C GLN A 82 -11.06 8.76 12.60
N ALA A 83 -12.40 8.77 12.52
CA ALA A 83 -13.21 7.76 11.89
C ALA A 83 -12.36 7.22 10.76
N GLU A 84 -11.99 5.96 10.90
CA GLU A 84 -11.34 5.21 9.87
C GLU A 84 -12.09 5.58 8.59
N THR A 85 -11.54 6.49 7.79
CA THR A 85 -11.63 6.26 6.37
C THR A 85 -11.05 4.86 6.29
N PRO A 86 -11.80 3.89 5.77
CA PRO A 86 -11.31 2.54 5.67
C PRO A 86 -10.12 2.60 4.73
N VAL A 87 -8.94 2.90 5.29
CA VAL A 87 -7.67 2.52 4.71
C VAL A 87 -7.76 1.02 4.75
N PRO A 88 -7.88 0.36 3.58
CA PRO A 88 -8.03 -1.08 3.56
C PRO A 88 -6.80 -1.66 4.26
N SER A 89 -7.03 -2.19 5.46
CA SER A 89 -6.24 -3.19 6.16
C SER A 89 -4.84 -3.40 5.57
N SER A 90 -3.87 -2.59 5.98
CA SER A 90 -2.46 -2.91 5.81
C SER A 90 -2.04 -3.99 6.82
N THR A 91 -2.79 -5.09 6.90
CA THR A 91 -2.30 -6.40 7.31
C THR A 91 -3.28 -7.49 6.88
N SER A 92 -3.39 -7.68 5.56
CA SER A 92 -3.50 -8.97 4.87
C SER A 92 -3.89 -8.65 3.42
N PHE A 93 -3.22 -9.25 2.45
CA PHE A 93 -3.39 -9.05 0.98
C PHE A 93 -2.57 -7.98 0.26
N ASP A 94 -1.43 -7.56 0.80
CA ASP A 94 -0.41 -6.93 -0.06
C ASP A 94 0.36 -7.99 -0.90
N TRP A 95 0.20 -9.29 -0.59
CA TRP A 95 0.73 -10.34 -1.44
C TRP A 95 0.07 -10.34 -2.82
N GLN A 96 -1.22 -9.99 -2.90
CA GLN A 96 -1.99 -9.98 -4.14
C GLN A 96 -1.55 -8.87 -5.11
N LEU A 97 -0.93 -7.81 -4.59
CA LEU A 97 -0.27 -6.75 -5.36
C LEU A 97 1.26 -6.95 -5.48
N SER A 98 1.86 -7.80 -4.64
CA SER A 98 3.27 -8.17 -4.73
C SER A 98 3.56 -9.27 -5.76
N ILE A 99 2.56 -10.08 -6.16
CA ILE A 99 2.74 -10.99 -7.29
C ILE A 99 2.78 -10.12 -8.55
N PRO A 100 3.88 -10.10 -9.33
CA PRO A 100 3.98 -9.31 -10.55
C PRO A 100 3.06 -9.80 -11.69
N ASP A 101 2.08 -10.68 -11.45
CA ASP A 101 1.43 -11.48 -12.50
C ASP A 101 0.02 -11.04 -12.91
N TYR A 102 -0.63 -10.09 -12.24
CA TYR A 102 -1.98 -9.72 -12.66
C TYR A 102 -2.02 -8.66 -13.77
N LEU A 103 -1.12 -7.67 -13.75
CA LEU A 103 -1.15 -6.60 -14.75
C LEU A 103 -0.38 -6.84 -16.06
N PRO A 104 0.56 -7.80 -16.20
CA PRO A 104 1.24 -7.94 -17.47
C PRO A 104 0.67 -9.07 -18.34
N ARG A 105 -0.26 -9.92 -17.90
CA ARG A 105 -0.74 -11.02 -18.78
C ARG A 105 -1.49 -10.52 -20.02
N SER A 106 -2.14 -9.35 -19.96
CA SER A 106 -2.75 -8.70 -21.13
C SER A 106 -1.79 -7.73 -21.85
N GLN A 107 -0.74 -7.24 -21.19
CA GLN A 107 0.27 -6.36 -21.80
C GLN A 107 1.49 -7.12 -22.36
N PHE A 108 1.72 -8.38 -22.00
CA PHE A 108 2.85 -9.19 -22.45
C PHE A 108 2.78 -9.56 -23.94
N ALA A 109 1.61 -9.42 -24.57
CA ALA A 109 1.52 -9.46 -26.03
C ALA A 109 2.40 -8.39 -26.69
N GLN A 110 2.77 -7.32 -25.97
CA GLN A 110 3.57 -6.23 -26.54
C GLN A 110 5.09 -6.48 -26.52
N TYR A 111 5.63 -7.45 -25.76
CA TYR A 111 7.09 -7.51 -25.51
C TYR A 111 7.80 -8.85 -25.67
N HIS A 112 7.15 -9.94 -26.06
CA HIS A 112 7.86 -11.19 -26.40
C HIS A 112 7.88 -11.45 -27.90
N TYR A 113 8.78 -10.74 -28.59
CA TYR A 113 9.44 -11.27 -29.77
C TYR A 113 10.85 -11.67 -29.34
N VAL A 114 11.01 -12.89 -28.82
CA VAL A 114 12.34 -13.50 -28.61
C VAL A 114 12.59 -14.35 -29.84
N GLU A 115 13.53 -13.91 -30.67
CA GLU A 115 13.65 -14.32 -32.07
C GLU A 115 14.15 -15.76 -32.27
N GLU A 116 14.50 -16.51 -31.22
CA GLU A 116 15.21 -17.80 -31.37
C GLU A 116 14.62 -19.04 -30.68
N ALA A 117 13.54 -18.95 -29.89
CA ALA A 117 12.95 -20.15 -29.28
C ALA A 117 11.45 -20.06 -28.99
N ILE A 118 10.72 -21.12 -29.36
CA ILE A 118 9.28 -21.28 -29.10
C ILE A 118 9.06 -21.35 -27.58
N ASN A 119 8.34 -20.39 -27.01
CA ASN A 119 8.04 -20.35 -25.57
C ASN A 119 6.78 -21.17 -25.23
N LEU A 120 6.99 -22.42 -24.77
CA LEU A 120 5.92 -23.33 -24.37
C LEU A 120 5.40 -23.10 -22.94
N SER A 121 6.07 -22.29 -22.12
CA SER A 121 5.68 -22.02 -20.72
C SER A 121 4.65 -20.89 -20.57
N SER A 122 4.38 -20.15 -21.65
CA SER A 122 3.50 -18.98 -21.64
C SER A 122 1.99 -19.29 -21.58
N SER A 123 1.57 -20.57 -21.63
CA SER A 123 0.15 -20.98 -21.81
C SER A 123 -0.56 -20.30 -22.99
N MET A 124 0.20 -19.69 -23.90
CA MET A 124 -0.25 -19.03 -25.13
C MET A 124 0.35 -19.76 -26.33
N ILE A 125 -0.37 -19.77 -27.45
CA ILE A 125 0.15 -20.31 -28.72
C ILE A 125 1.11 -19.29 -29.31
N ASP A 126 2.32 -19.73 -29.67
CA ASP A 126 3.32 -18.90 -30.35
C ASP A 126 2.72 -18.32 -31.67
N PRO A 127 2.82 -17.01 -31.91
CA PRO A 127 2.25 -16.39 -33.11
C PRO A 127 2.80 -16.97 -34.43
N GLY A 128 4.04 -17.48 -34.45
CA GLY A 128 4.65 -18.14 -35.60
C GLY A 128 4.11 -19.55 -35.87
N LEU A 129 3.49 -20.19 -34.88
CA LEU A 129 2.79 -21.47 -35.04
C LEU A 129 1.37 -21.29 -35.57
N LEU A 130 0.83 -20.07 -35.57
CA LEU A 130 -0.49 -19.81 -36.14
C LEU A 130 -0.44 -20.01 -37.67
N PRO A 131 -1.44 -20.70 -38.27
CA PRO A 131 -1.46 -20.97 -39.70
C PRO A 131 -1.93 -19.74 -40.49
N ASN A 132 -1.25 -18.61 -40.33
CA ASN A 132 -1.65 -17.30 -40.85
C ASN A 132 -1.84 -17.33 -42.37
N ARG A 133 -0.92 -17.94 -43.13
CA ARG A 133 -1.06 -18.08 -44.61
C ARG A 133 -2.30 -18.88 -45.03
N TYR A 134 -2.72 -19.86 -44.23
CA TYR A 134 -3.94 -20.62 -44.52
C TYR A 134 -5.18 -19.79 -44.19
N LEU A 135 -5.19 -19.11 -43.05
CA LEU A 135 -6.27 -18.20 -42.66
C LEU A 135 -6.44 -17.06 -43.66
N GLU A 136 -5.33 -16.46 -44.13
CA GLU A 136 -5.34 -15.44 -45.18
C GLU A 136 -5.98 -15.95 -46.48
N LYS A 137 -5.59 -17.14 -46.94
CA LYS A 137 -6.19 -17.76 -48.14
C LYS A 137 -7.70 -17.99 -47.97
N LYS A 138 -8.12 -18.46 -46.79
CA LYS A 138 -9.54 -18.70 -46.49
C LYS A 138 -10.33 -17.38 -46.39
N ASN A 139 -9.75 -16.38 -45.75
CA ASN A 139 -10.34 -15.05 -45.66
C ASN A 139 -10.48 -14.41 -47.05
N ALA A 140 -9.45 -14.51 -47.89
CA ALA A 140 -9.49 -14.04 -49.28
C ALA A 140 -10.50 -14.81 -50.16
N ALA A 141 -10.65 -16.12 -49.94
CA ALA A 141 -11.69 -16.91 -50.60
C ALA A 141 -13.10 -16.50 -50.15
N CYS A 142 -13.30 -16.22 -48.87
CA CYS A 142 -14.57 -15.71 -48.35
C CYS A 142 -14.86 -14.29 -48.88
N THR A 143 -13.89 -13.38 -48.90
CA THR A 143 -14.13 -12.01 -49.39
C THR A 143 -14.42 -11.96 -50.89
N SER A 144 -13.78 -12.82 -51.69
CA SER A 144 -14.10 -12.96 -53.13
C SER A 144 -15.48 -13.60 -53.37
N GLN A 145 -15.89 -14.58 -52.56
CA GLN A 145 -17.25 -15.15 -52.62
C GLN A 145 -18.33 -14.16 -52.19
N THR A 146 -18.06 -13.33 -51.17
CA THR A 146 -19.00 -12.30 -50.73
C THR A 146 -19.16 -11.20 -51.78
N SER A 147 -18.11 -10.81 -52.52
CA SER A 147 -18.23 -9.83 -53.61
C SER A 147 -19.01 -10.39 -54.81
N SER A 148 -18.82 -11.68 -55.15
CA SER A 148 -19.57 -12.33 -56.23
C SER A 148 -21.05 -12.56 -55.88
N ASN A 149 -21.34 -13.04 -54.66
CA ASN A 149 -22.71 -13.24 -54.19
C ASN A 149 -23.46 -11.93 -53.97
N HIS A 150 -22.78 -10.85 -53.59
CA HIS A 150 -23.45 -9.56 -53.40
C HIS A 150 -23.85 -8.92 -54.75
N VAL A 151 -23.11 -9.17 -55.85
CA VAL A 151 -23.46 -8.64 -57.18
C VAL A 151 -24.55 -9.48 -57.89
N GLU A 152 -24.61 -10.79 -57.68
CA GLU A 152 -25.67 -11.63 -58.28
C GLU A 152 -27.05 -11.39 -57.65
N VAL A 153 -27.12 -11.16 -56.33
CA VAL A 153 -28.39 -10.88 -55.64
C VAL A 153 -29.06 -9.58 -56.12
N TRP A 154 -28.29 -8.62 -56.62
CA TRP A 154 -28.82 -7.37 -57.19
C TRP A 154 -29.11 -7.41 -58.70
N ARG A 155 -28.66 -8.44 -59.43
CA ARG A 155 -28.97 -8.59 -60.86
C ARG A 155 -30.26 -9.37 -61.15
N ASN A 156 -30.70 -10.24 -60.24
CA ASN A 156 -31.89 -11.07 -60.44
C ASN A 156 -33.20 -10.46 -59.89
N THR A 157 -33.16 -9.17 -59.52
CA THR A 157 -34.33 -8.37 -59.15
C THR A 157 -34.52 -7.22 -60.13
N ARG A 158 -34.72 -7.55 -61.41
CA ARG A 158 -35.39 -6.65 -62.35
C ARG A 158 -36.26 -7.43 -63.31
#